data_AF-A0A1X9NB36-F1
#
_entry.id   AF-A0A1X9NB36-F1
#
_cell.length_a   1.000
_cell.length_b   1.000
_cell.length_c   1.000
_cell.angle_alpha   90.00
_cell.angle_beta   90.00
_cell.angle_gamma   90.00
#
_symmetry.space_group_name_H-M   'P 1'
#
loop_
_entity.id
_entity.type
_entity.pdbx_description
1 polymer ?
#
loop_
_entity_poly.entity_id
_entity_poly.type
_entity_poly.pdbx_seq_one_letter_code
_entity_poly.pdbx_strand_id
1 'polypeptide(L)'
;MKKLAINSLLAGLFLVMVGCGSTPTWEGMSETEIAQWRAIGFDAAQAQNWSRDGFSPEKAGEWKAAGFDREGATRWMKESYSADEAKRWKGADFSLDDANDARAKGLTPVRSAEPAEAEAPAAAPAPAAAAPEAPAAAEAPAAEATEPM
;
A
#
# COMPACT_ATOMS: atom_id res chain seq x y z
N MET A 1 -37.56 -13.08 58.04
CA MET A 1 -37.60 -14.01 56.88
C MET A 1 -38.63 -13.44 55.89
N LYS A 2 -38.22 -12.58 54.96
CA LYS A 2 -37.91 -12.89 53.55
C LYS A 2 -39.14 -13.36 52.75
N LYS A 3 -39.67 -12.47 51.92
CA LYS A 3 -40.09 -12.68 50.52
C LYS A 3 -40.53 -11.32 49.95
N LEU A 4 -39.55 -10.59 49.39
CA LEU A 4 -39.82 -9.53 48.44
C LEU A 4 -40.58 -10.16 47.27
N ALA A 5 -41.85 -9.80 47.10
CA ALA A 5 -42.62 -10.11 45.91
C ALA A 5 -42.15 -9.18 44.78
N ILE A 6 -40.94 -9.45 44.30
CA ILE A 6 -40.49 -9.00 42.99
C ILE A 6 -41.15 -9.96 42.02
N ASN A 7 -42.23 -9.55 41.35
CA ASN A 7 -42.56 -10.09 40.04
C ASN A 7 -43.57 -9.20 39.30
N SER A 8 -43.03 -8.58 38.25
CA SER A 8 -43.64 -8.45 36.94
C SER A 8 -44.84 -7.50 36.82
N LEU A 9 -44.62 -6.36 36.14
CA LEU A 9 -45.19 -6.09 34.80
C LEU A 9 -45.10 -4.58 34.53
N LEU A 10 -44.05 -4.12 33.85
CA LEU A 10 -44.06 -2.89 33.05
C LEU A 10 -42.74 -2.78 32.27
N ALA A 11 -42.86 -2.91 30.94
CA ALA A 11 -41.96 -2.39 29.91
C ALA A 11 -40.45 -2.69 30.12
N GLY A 12 -39.87 -3.75 29.54
CA GLY A 12 -39.89 -3.97 28.10
C GLY A 12 -39.26 -2.78 27.38
N LEU A 13 -38.00 -2.94 26.95
CA LEU A 13 -37.19 -2.04 26.10
C LEU A 13 -36.20 -1.11 26.83
N PHE A 14 -35.05 -1.66 27.23
CA PHE A 14 -33.76 -1.00 26.98
C PHE A 14 -32.63 -2.05 27.03
N LEU A 15 -32.66 -2.99 26.07
CA LEU A 15 -31.47 -3.75 25.72
C LEU A 15 -30.56 -2.80 24.94
N VAL A 16 -29.77 -1.98 25.64
CA VAL A 16 -28.64 -1.30 25.00
C VAL A 16 -27.58 -2.36 24.73
N MET A 17 -27.79 -3.09 23.64
CA MET A 17 -26.69 -3.72 22.92
C MET A 17 -25.83 -2.57 22.41
N VAL A 18 -24.89 -2.11 23.24
CA VAL A 18 -23.68 -1.44 22.76
C VAL A 18 -22.96 -2.50 21.93
N GLY A 19 -23.43 -2.67 20.70
CA GLY A 19 -22.68 -3.33 19.66
C GLY A 19 -21.45 -2.47 19.48
N CYS A 20 -20.33 -2.91 20.02
CA CYS A 20 -19.02 -2.41 19.66
C CYS A 20 -18.85 -2.79 18.18
N GLY A 21 -19.41 -1.96 17.29
CA GLY A 21 -19.17 -2.09 15.87
C GLY A 21 -17.68 -1.90 15.70
N SER A 22 -16.99 -2.94 15.27
CA SER A 22 -15.61 -2.86 14.82
C SER A 22 -15.61 -2.03 13.53
N THR A 23 -15.82 -0.73 13.66
CA THR A 23 -15.64 0.20 12.55
C THR A 23 -14.17 0.11 12.19
N PRO A 24 -13.82 -0.15 10.92
CA PRO A 24 -12.43 -0.17 10.52
C PRO A 24 -11.81 1.19 10.86
N THR A 25 -10.85 1.19 11.79
CA THR A 25 -10.15 2.39 12.25
C THR A 25 -8.78 2.48 11.60
N TRP A 26 -8.18 3.66 11.67
CA TRP A 26 -6.80 3.92 11.27
C TRP A 26 -5.78 3.46 12.34
N GLU A 27 -6.15 2.51 13.20
CA GLU A 27 -5.34 2.07 14.34
C GLU A 27 -3.92 1.68 13.92
N GLY A 28 -2.92 2.15 14.65
CA GLY A 28 -1.52 1.78 14.41
C GLY A 28 -0.84 2.43 13.21
N MET A 29 -1.55 3.25 12.41
CA MET A 29 -0.94 4.07 11.36
C MET A 29 -0.57 5.46 11.87
N SER A 30 0.53 6.01 11.35
CA SER A 30 0.92 7.40 11.63
C SER A 30 -0.02 8.40 10.93
N GLU A 31 -0.12 9.64 11.44
CA GLU A 31 -0.93 10.69 10.80
C GLU A 31 -0.51 10.94 9.34
N THR A 32 0.80 10.94 9.07
CA THR A 32 1.36 11.07 7.72
C THR A 32 0.94 9.92 6.81
N GLU A 33 0.93 8.69 7.32
CA GLU A 33 0.50 7.52 6.57
C GLU A 33 -1.01 7.57 6.27
N ILE A 34 -1.82 7.93 7.26
CA ILE A 34 -3.27 8.13 7.10
C ILE A 34 -3.56 9.17 6.03
N ALA A 35 -2.85 10.30 6.05
CA ALA A 35 -2.99 11.36 5.06
C ALA A 35 -2.69 10.85 3.63
N GLN A 36 -1.64 10.04 3.47
CA GLN A 36 -1.29 9.45 2.17
C GLN A 36 -2.36 8.47 1.68
N TRP A 37 -2.81 7.54 2.53
CA TRP A 37 -3.89 6.61 2.17
C TRP A 37 -5.16 7.35 1.73
N ARG A 38 -5.54 8.39 2.49
CA ARG A 38 -6.70 9.22 2.13
C ARG A 38 -6.50 9.99 0.84
N ALA A 39 -5.29 10.51 0.58
CA ALA A 39 -4.98 11.23 -0.66
C ALA A 39 -5.14 10.34 -1.91
N ILE A 40 -4.87 9.05 -1.78
CA ILE A 40 -5.03 8.03 -2.84
C ILE A 40 -6.51 7.56 -2.95
N GLY A 41 -7.34 7.98 -2.00
CA GLY A 41 -8.76 7.67 -1.93
C GLY A 41 -9.06 6.31 -1.31
N PHE A 42 -8.19 5.82 -0.43
CA PHE A 42 -8.46 4.63 0.38
C PHE A 42 -9.25 5.00 1.62
N ASP A 43 -10.24 4.18 1.97
CA ASP A 43 -10.85 4.21 3.29
C ASP A 43 -9.99 3.46 4.33
N ALA A 44 -10.34 3.59 5.61
CA ALA A 44 -9.60 2.98 6.71
C ALA A 44 -9.51 1.44 6.58
N ALA A 45 -10.58 0.79 6.12
CA ALA A 45 -10.64 -0.65 5.97
C ALA A 45 -9.71 -1.11 4.85
N GLN A 46 -9.76 -0.42 3.72
CA GLN A 46 -8.87 -0.68 2.58
C GLN A 46 -7.42 -0.47 2.99
N ALA A 47 -7.08 0.67 3.57
CA ALA A 47 -5.72 0.97 4.02
C ALA A 47 -5.18 -0.08 4.99
N GLN A 48 -5.97 -0.48 5.99
CA GLN A 48 -5.59 -1.54 6.93
C GLN A 48 -5.32 -2.87 6.23
N ASN A 49 -6.19 -3.25 5.30
CA ASN A 49 -6.04 -4.52 4.57
C ASN A 49 -4.79 -4.53 3.70
N TRP A 50 -4.48 -3.43 3.00
CA TRP A 50 -3.29 -3.32 2.16
C TRP A 50 -2.01 -3.19 3.00
N SER A 51 -2.04 -2.40 4.08
CA SER A 51 -0.93 -2.26 5.02
C SER A 51 -0.58 -3.61 5.68
N ARG A 52 -1.59 -4.40 6.08
CA ARG A 52 -1.38 -5.76 6.63
C ARG A 52 -0.70 -6.71 5.65
N ASP A 53 -0.97 -6.55 4.35
CA ASP A 53 -0.32 -7.33 3.30
C ASP A 53 1.09 -6.79 2.94
N GLY A 54 1.57 -5.77 3.67
CA GLY A 54 2.92 -5.22 3.55
C GLY A 54 3.05 -4.12 2.50
N PHE A 55 1.94 -3.56 2.00
CA PHE A 55 1.99 -2.47 1.03
C PHE A 55 2.13 -1.12 1.72
N SER A 56 3.00 -0.27 1.18
CA SER A 56 2.98 1.16 1.49
C SER A 56 1.81 1.83 0.76
N PRO A 57 1.36 3.02 1.24
CA PRO A 57 0.31 3.79 0.57
C PRO A 57 0.60 3.99 -0.91
N GLU A 58 1.83 4.41 -1.24
CA GLU A 58 2.29 4.66 -2.61
C GLU A 58 2.14 3.42 -3.49
N LYS A 59 2.71 2.28 -3.08
CA LYS A 59 2.61 1.02 -3.83
C LYS A 59 1.16 0.59 -4.01
N ALA A 60 0.36 0.63 -2.94
CA ALA A 60 -1.06 0.28 -3.05
C ALA A 60 -1.81 1.19 -4.01
N GLY A 61 -1.46 2.48 -4.05
CA GLY A 61 -1.95 3.43 -5.05
C GLY A 61 -1.59 3.05 -6.48
N GLU A 62 -0.34 2.66 -6.72
CA GLU A 62 0.12 2.18 -8.03
C GLU A 62 -0.66 0.94 -8.49
N TRP A 63 -0.79 -0.06 -7.62
CA TRP A 63 -1.53 -1.30 -7.93
C TRP A 63 -3.02 -1.04 -8.18
N LYS A 64 -3.64 -0.17 -7.37
CA LYS A 64 -5.03 0.25 -7.57
C LYS A 64 -5.20 1.04 -8.87
N ALA A 65 -4.26 1.91 -9.23
CA ALA A 65 -4.26 2.65 -10.50
C ALA A 65 -3.99 1.74 -11.71
N ALA A 66 -3.24 0.66 -11.51
CA ALA A 66 -3.06 -0.41 -12.49
C ALA A 66 -4.31 -1.31 -12.64
N GLY A 67 -5.33 -1.11 -11.78
CA GLY A 67 -6.59 -1.85 -11.84
C GLY A 67 -6.49 -3.25 -11.25
N PHE A 68 -5.61 -3.43 -10.27
CA PHE A 68 -5.52 -4.63 -9.45
C PHE A 68 -6.20 -4.40 -8.10
N ASP A 69 -6.83 -5.45 -7.60
CA ASP A 69 -7.20 -5.54 -6.19
C ASP A 69 -6.01 -6.01 -5.36
N ARG A 70 -6.19 -6.05 -4.04
CA ARG A 70 -5.16 -6.47 -3.09
C ARG A 70 -4.64 -7.88 -3.40
N GLU A 71 -5.53 -8.83 -3.67
CA GLU A 71 -5.15 -10.22 -3.90
C GLU A 71 -4.39 -10.43 -5.21
N GLY A 72 -4.78 -9.70 -6.26
CA GLY A 72 -4.04 -9.61 -7.51
C GLY A 72 -2.67 -8.97 -7.28
N ALA A 73 -2.62 -7.81 -6.63
CA ALA A 73 -1.37 -7.13 -6.33
C ALA A 73 -0.40 -8.02 -5.56
N THR A 74 -0.86 -8.72 -4.52
CA THR A 74 -0.02 -9.63 -3.72
C THR A 74 0.50 -10.79 -4.55
N ARG A 75 -0.34 -11.38 -5.42
CA ARG A 75 0.09 -12.49 -6.30
C ARG A 75 1.17 -12.06 -7.29
N TRP A 76 0.95 -10.95 -7.99
CA TRP A 76 1.93 -10.45 -8.97
C TRP A 76 3.20 -9.93 -8.30
N MET A 77 3.10 -9.26 -7.16
CA MET A 77 4.27 -8.79 -6.40
C MET A 77 5.12 -9.95 -5.88
N LYS A 78 4.50 -11.07 -5.47
CA LYS A 78 5.23 -12.27 -5.02
C LYS A 78 6.11 -12.86 -6.13
N GLU A 79 5.67 -12.75 -7.37
CA GLU A 79 6.43 -13.14 -8.57
C GLU A 79 7.40 -12.02 -9.03
N SER A 80 7.63 -11.03 -8.18
CA SER A 80 8.54 -9.89 -8.42
C SER A 80 8.17 -9.04 -9.64
N TYR A 81 6.87 -8.88 -9.92
CA TYR A 81 6.40 -7.88 -10.88
C TYR A 81 6.11 -6.54 -10.19
N SER A 82 6.38 -5.46 -10.91
CA SER A 82 5.83 -4.14 -10.62
C SER A 82 4.36 -4.01 -11.04
N ALA A 83 3.65 -3.03 -10.48
CA ALA A 83 2.27 -2.74 -10.87
C ALA A 83 2.15 -2.41 -12.37
N ASP A 84 3.13 -1.68 -12.92
CA ASP A 84 3.19 -1.34 -14.35
C ASP A 84 3.41 -2.56 -15.25
N GLU A 85 4.33 -3.46 -14.88
CA GLU A 85 4.54 -4.70 -15.64
C GLU A 85 3.30 -5.58 -15.61
N ALA A 86 2.72 -5.78 -14.42
CA ALA A 86 1.49 -6.55 -14.26
C ALA A 86 0.37 -5.96 -15.11
N LYS A 87 0.25 -4.62 -15.15
CA LYS A 87 -0.72 -3.92 -16.00
C LYS A 87 -0.49 -4.19 -17.48
N ARG A 88 0.77 -4.23 -17.94
CA ARG A 88 1.09 -4.53 -19.36
C ARG A 88 0.73 -5.97 -19.71
N TRP A 89 1.06 -6.93 -18.86
CA TRP A 89 0.70 -8.34 -19.06
C TRP A 89 -0.81 -8.53 -19.07
N LYS A 90 -1.51 -8.03 -18.04
CA LYS A 90 -2.98 -8.07 -17.97
C LYS A 90 -3.63 -7.35 -19.16
N GLY A 91 -3.05 -6.24 -19.61
CA GLY A 91 -3.51 -5.49 -20.78
C GLY A 91 -3.27 -6.21 -22.11
N ALA A 92 -2.40 -7.20 -22.14
CA ALA A 92 -2.18 -8.12 -23.26
C ALA A 92 -2.99 -9.43 -23.12
N ASP A 93 -3.94 -9.48 -22.18
CA ASP A 93 -4.77 -10.66 -21.87
C ASP A 93 -3.99 -11.86 -21.29
N PHE A 94 -2.80 -11.61 -20.72
CA PHE A 94 -2.03 -12.66 -20.03
C PHE A 94 -2.46 -12.81 -18.58
N SER A 95 -2.63 -14.06 -18.14
CA SER A 95 -2.68 -14.40 -16.71
C SER A 95 -1.29 -14.31 -16.07
N LEU A 96 -1.22 -14.39 -14.73
CA LEU A 96 0.07 -14.41 -14.02
C LEU A 96 0.92 -15.62 -14.42
N ASP A 97 0.29 -16.80 -14.55
CA ASP A 97 0.95 -18.03 -14.95
C ASP A 97 1.49 -17.91 -16.39
N ASP A 98 0.67 -17.40 -17.32
CA ASP A 98 1.11 -17.18 -18.71
C ASP A 98 2.24 -16.15 -18.81
N ALA A 99 2.17 -15.08 -18.00
CA ALA A 99 3.22 -14.07 -17.92
C ALA A 99 4.53 -14.66 -17.40
N ASN A 100 4.48 -15.54 -16.40
CA ASN A 100 5.64 -16.26 -15.89
C ASN A 100 6.25 -17.20 -16.94
N ASP A 101 5.41 -17.98 -17.63
CA ASP A 101 5.86 -18.86 -18.71
C ASP A 101 6.49 -18.08 -19.87
N ALA A 102 5.92 -16.93 -20.21
CA ALA A 102 6.43 -16.04 -21.25
C ALA A 102 7.76 -15.40 -20.81
N ARG A 103 7.86 -14.91 -19.56
CA ARG A 103 9.09 -14.36 -18.99
C ARG A 103 10.21 -15.40 -18.93
N ALA A 104 9.89 -16.66 -18.60
CA ALA A 104 10.83 -17.77 -18.63
C ALA A 104 11.39 -18.06 -20.03
N LYS A 105 10.64 -17.71 -21.08
CA LYS A 105 11.06 -17.79 -22.50
C LYS A 105 11.74 -16.50 -22.98
N GLY A 106 11.95 -15.52 -22.11
CA GLY A 106 12.53 -14.21 -22.46
C GLY A 106 11.56 -13.28 -23.20
N LEU A 107 10.25 -13.55 -23.14
CA LEU A 107 9.23 -12.72 -23.79
C LEU A 107 8.73 -11.63 -22.83
N THR A 108 8.33 -10.51 -23.40
CA THR A 108 7.69 -9.39 -22.69
C THR A 108 6.39 -9.02 -23.40
N PRO A 109 5.40 -8.45 -22.69
CA PRO A 109 4.13 -8.09 -23.29
C PRO A 109 4.33 -6.82 -24.11
N VAL A 110 4.36 -6.97 -25.42
CA VAL A 110 4.27 -5.83 -26.33
C VAL A 110 2.80 -5.55 -26.59
N ARG A 111 2.37 -4.34 -26.30
CA ARG A 111 1.08 -3.87 -26.82
C ARG A 111 1.20 -3.90 -28.34
N SER A 112 0.25 -4.51 -29.04
CA SER A 112 0.07 -4.28 -30.48
C SER A 112 -0.43 -2.84 -30.71
N ALA A 113 0.34 -1.86 -30.27
CA ALA A 113 0.36 -0.54 -30.85
C ALA A 113 1.50 -0.57 -31.86
N GLU A 114 1.20 -0.09 -33.07
CA GLU A 114 2.12 0.26 -34.16
C GLU A 114 3.55 0.67 -33.70
N PRO A 115 4.61 0.38 -34.47
CA PRO A 115 5.95 0.09 -33.96
C PRO A 115 6.59 1.32 -33.34
N ALA A 116 6.80 1.28 -32.02
CA ALA A 116 7.87 2.05 -31.40
C ALA A 116 9.11 1.17 -31.41
N GLU A 117 10.11 1.64 -32.14
CA GLU A 117 11.41 1.04 -32.36
C GLU A 117 12.06 0.46 -31.11
N ALA A 118 12.84 -0.58 -31.37
CA ALA A 118 13.77 -1.23 -30.48
C ALA A 118 14.54 -0.27 -29.57
N GLU A 119 14.25 -0.31 -28.27
CA GLU A 119 15.28 -0.11 -27.26
C GLU A 119 15.38 -1.37 -26.41
N ALA A 120 16.34 -2.20 -26.80
CA ALA A 120 16.82 -3.31 -25.99
C ALA A 120 17.54 -2.77 -24.75
N PRO A 121 17.22 -3.22 -23.52
CA PRO A 121 18.16 -3.09 -22.43
C PRO A 121 19.07 -4.31 -22.44
N ALA A 122 20.21 -4.15 -23.13
CA ALA A 122 21.39 -4.92 -22.82
C ALA A 122 21.86 -4.56 -21.39
N ALA A 123 22.39 -5.58 -20.72
CA ALA A 123 23.25 -5.53 -19.55
C ALA A 123 22.60 -5.16 -18.20
N ALA A 124 22.47 -6.21 -17.38
CA ALA A 124 22.58 -6.12 -15.94
C ALA A 124 23.76 -5.21 -15.51
N PRO A 125 23.62 -4.60 -14.33
CA PRO A 125 24.63 -4.86 -13.32
C PRO A 125 23.98 -5.34 -12.01
N ALA A 126 24.34 -6.55 -11.59
CA ALA A 126 24.51 -6.83 -10.17
C ALA A 126 25.99 -6.51 -9.82
N PRO A 127 26.36 -6.13 -8.58
CA PRO A 127 25.63 -6.28 -7.33
C PRO A 127 25.57 -5.01 -6.44
N ALA A 128 24.73 -5.11 -5.40
CA ALA A 128 24.91 -4.59 -4.04
C ALA A 128 25.47 -3.17 -3.79
N ALA A 129 24.66 -2.42 -3.04
CA ALA A 129 25.05 -1.54 -1.94
C ALA A 129 25.87 -0.28 -2.27
N ALA A 130 25.19 0.87 -2.25
CA ALA A 130 25.55 1.95 -1.32
C ALA A 130 24.39 2.94 -1.24
N ALA A 131 23.92 3.17 -0.02
CA ALA A 131 23.04 4.28 0.32
C ALA A 131 23.65 5.63 -0.09
N PRO A 132 22.81 6.67 -0.20
CA PRO A 132 23.13 7.84 0.61
C PRO A 132 22.04 8.07 1.65
N GLU A 133 22.47 8.08 2.90
CA GLU A 133 21.75 8.67 4.01
C GLU A 133 21.44 10.14 3.68
N ALA A 134 20.19 10.54 3.90
CA ALA A 134 19.86 11.91 4.30
C ALA A 134 19.41 11.79 5.78
N PRO A 135 19.63 12.78 6.67
CA PRO A 135 19.29 14.18 6.39
C PRO A 135 20.13 15.23 7.16
N ALA A 136 19.86 16.53 6.95
CA ALA A 136 19.48 17.47 8.02
C ALA A 136 19.38 18.91 7.50
N ALA A 137 18.41 19.62 8.06
CA ALA A 137 18.04 21.00 7.78
C ALA A 137 19.02 22.03 8.35
N ALA A 138 18.82 23.26 7.90
CA ALA A 138 19.52 24.49 8.25
C ALA A 138 19.52 24.86 9.74
N GLU A 139 20.60 25.53 10.18
CA GLU A 139 20.55 26.54 11.24
C GLU A 139 21.23 27.84 10.73
N ALA A 140 20.58 28.97 11.01
CA ALA A 140 20.96 30.33 10.59
C ALA A 140 21.89 31.00 11.65
N PRO A 141 22.39 32.23 11.42
CA PRO A 141 23.75 32.66 11.80
C PRO A 141 23.87 33.29 13.20
N ALA A 142 25.10 33.25 13.75
CA ALA A 142 25.57 34.24 14.71
C ALA A 142 27.02 34.64 14.35
N ALA A 143 27.20 35.95 14.20
CA ALA A 143 28.49 36.58 14.01
C ALA A 143 29.39 36.43 15.24
N GLU A 144 30.69 36.58 14.99
CA GLU A 144 31.68 37.33 15.77
C GLU A 144 32.95 36.53 16.05
N ALA A 145 33.89 36.66 15.13
CA ALA A 145 35.31 36.44 15.39
C ALA A 145 35.91 37.78 15.83
N THR A 146 36.50 37.87 17.02
CA THR A 146 37.87 38.37 17.17
C THR A 146 38.48 38.00 18.52
N GLU A 147 39.74 37.60 18.42
CA GLU A 147 40.67 37.06 19.41
C GLU A 147 41.22 38.08 20.43
N PRO A 148 41.96 37.62 21.46
CA PRO A 148 42.48 38.45 22.55
C PRO A 148 43.71 39.30 22.20
N MET A 149 43.78 40.50 22.77
CA MET A 149 44.97 41.15 23.39
C MET A 149 44.53 42.32 24.27
#